data_AF-A0A841R701-F1
#
_entry.id   AF-A0A841R701-F1
#
_cell.length_a   1.000
_cell.length_b   1.000
_cell.length_c   1.000
_cell.angle_alpha   90.00
_cell.angle_beta   90.00
_cell.angle_gamma   90.00
#
_symmetry.space_group_name_H-M   'P 1'
#
loop_
_entity.id
_entity.type
_entity.pdbx_description
1 polymer ?
#
loop_
_entity_poly.entity_id
_entity_poly.type
_entity_poly.pdbx_seq_one_letter_code
_entity_poly.pdbx_strand_id
1 'polypeptide(L)'
;MRRVSIILFLLIIPFHFLSARGNYEEQKKNVSQFNEALSLYRNRQYEESSDLLENLFFREEDQEINKLLLQSANHFRIAENSVEETNDLTGAVQRLDDSIGLLKRVLEFDKENTIAANNLEVAMTLKEEWMQQKEEQNPSQDSQQPEQTQKDEAEKLQKEQQQMADDNNKESENHQDAQEELRKRTENLKDHTEQGSPERQSLENAVDAQEKAEQALEEGNSAAAREQQNEAAQHLADAVRNLSQGSEEDTSGYNENETDSAGDQLIQSIIDNELNRDENSENTGNGIAVERNW
;
A
#
# COMPACT_ATOMS: atom_id res chain seq x y z
N MET A 1 -15.84 4.72 77.05
CA MET A 1 -15.64 4.91 75.59
C MET A 1 -14.19 4.64 75.23
N ARG A 2 -13.91 3.62 74.42
CA ARG A 2 -12.76 3.51 73.48
C ARG A 2 -12.84 2.14 72.78
N ARG A 3 -13.66 2.12 71.73
CA ARG A 3 -13.33 1.79 70.32
C ARG A 3 -12.67 0.42 70.10
N VAL A 4 -13.55 -0.49 69.68
CA VAL A 4 -13.28 -1.70 68.90
C VAL A 4 -12.57 -1.32 67.60
N SER A 5 -11.43 -1.94 67.31
CA SER A 5 -10.83 -1.95 65.97
C SER A 5 -10.66 -3.40 65.53
N ILE A 6 -11.63 -3.88 64.77
CA ILE A 6 -11.58 -5.14 64.03
C ILE A 6 -10.70 -4.89 62.80
N ILE A 7 -9.56 -5.56 62.75
CA ILE A 7 -8.67 -5.55 61.59
C ILE A 7 -9.31 -6.46 60.53
N LEU A 8 -9.94 -5.84 59.54
CA LEU A 8 -10.46 -6.49 58.35
C LEU A 8 -9.29 -6.68 57.36
N PHE A 9 -8.60 -7.82 57.44
CA PHE A 9 -7.68 -8.25 56.38
C PHE A 9 -8.51 -8.67 55.16
N LEU A 10 -8.75 -7.73 54.25
CA LEU A 10 -9.28 -8.01 52.92
C LEU A 10 -8.25 -8.86 52.17
N LEU A 11 -8.60 -10.14 52.00
CA LEU A 11 -8.07 -11.04 50.98
C LEU A 11 -8.33 -10.43 49.59
N ILE A 12 -7.42 -9.54 49.15
CA ILE A 12 -7.26 -9.21 47.74
C ILE A 12 -6.48 -10.37 47.14
N ILE A 13 -7.20 -11.42 46.75
CA ILE A 13 -6.69 -12.47 45.88
C ILE A 13 -6.25 -11.79 44.57
N PRO A 14 -5.03 -12.00 44.07
CA PRO A 14 -4.52 -11.30 42.89
C PRO A 14 -5.28 -11.75 41.65
N PHE A 15 -6.22 -10.93 41.18
CA PHE A 15 -6.95 -11.13 39.92
C PHE A 15 -6.07 -11.02 38.67
N HIS A 16 -4.77 -10.74 38.83
CA HIS A 16 -3.81 -10.67 37.72
C HIS A 16 -3.36 -12.03 37.18
N PHE A 17 -3.62 -13.14 37.90
CA PHE A 17 -3.18 -14.46 37.44
C PHE A 17 -4.12 -15.13 36.44
N LEU A 18 -5.38 -14.67 36.31
CA LEU A 18 -6.35 -15.28 35.39
C LEU A 18 -6.29 -14.69 33.97
N SER A 19 -5.82 -13.44 33.80
CA SER A 19 -5.69 -12.80 32.48
C SER A 19 -4.45 -13.24 31.71
N ALA A 20 -3.44 -13.81 32.38
CA ALA A 20 -2.22 -14.28 31.73
C ALA A 20 -2.41 -15.59 30.93
N ARG A 21 -3.37 -16.44 31.34
CA ARG A 21 -3.57 -17.77 30.74
C ARG A 21 -4.30 -17.72 29.39
N GLY A 22 -5.19 -16.75 29.19
CA GLY A 22 -5.87 -16.56 27.89
C GLY A 22 -4.92 -16.05 26.79
N ASN A 23 -3.93 -15.24 27.18
CA ASN A 23 -2.98 -14.63 26.24
C ASN A 23 -1.95 -15.65 25.70
N TYR A 24 -1.59 -16.66 26.49
CA TYR A 24 -0.61 -17.68 26.10
C TYR A 24 -1.11 -18.62 25.01
N GLU A 25 -2.37 -19.07 25.10
CA GLU A 25 -2.95 -19.98 24.09
C GLU A 25 -3.17 -19.27 22.75
N GLU A 26 -3.54 -17.98 22.78
CA GLU A 26 -3.68 -17.15 21.57
C GLU A 26 -2.33 -16.91 20.89
N GLN A 27 -1.30 -16.56 21.66
CA GLN A 27 0.05 -16.41 21.13
C GLN A 27 0.58 -17.71 20.51
N LYS A 28 0.38 -18.84 21.19
CA LYS A 28 0.77 -20.16 20.66
C LYS A 28 0.05 -20.49 19.35
N LYS A 29 -1.23 -20.14 19.25
CA LYS A 29 -2.00 -20.30 18.00
C LYS A 29 -1.42 -19.42 16.89
N ASN A 30 -1.13 -18.15 17.19
CA ASN A 30 -0.58 -17.22 16.19
C ASN A 30 0.79 -17.67 15.69
N VAL A 31 1.67 -18.16 16.57
CA VAL A 31 2.96 -18.76 16.17
C VAL A 31 2.75 -19.98 15.29
N SER A 32 1.78 -20.85 15.62
CA SER A 32 1.46 -22.02 14.79
C SER A 32 0.99 -21.62 13.39
N GLN A 33 0.13 -20.61 13.27
CA GLN A 33 -0.38 -20.12 11.99
C GLN A 33 0.70 -19.39 11.18
N PHE A 34 1.60 -18.67 11.85
CA PHE A 34 2.76 -18.06 11.19
C PHE A 34 3.70 -19.12 10.62
N ASN A 35 3.98 -20.19 11.37
CA ASN A 35 4.77 -21.33 10.88
C ASN A 35 4.10 -22.05 9.70
N GLU A 36 2.77 -22.13 9.71
CA GLU A 36 1.99 -22.66 8.60
C GLU A 36 2.12 -21.77 7.36
N ALA A 37 1.96 -20.45 7.51
CA ALA A 37 2.20 -19.49 6.43
C ALA A 37 3.63 -19.58 5.87
N LEU A 38 4.64 -19.69 6.73
CA LEU A 38 6.02 -19.90 6.31
C LEU A 38 6.21 -21.22 5.54
N SER A 39 5.49 -22.28 5.92
CA SER A 39 5.49 -23.54 5.17
C SER A 39 4.83 -23.40 3.80
N LEU A 40 3.69 -22.71 3.71
CA LEU A 40 3.01 -22.42 2.44
C LEU A 40 3.92 -21.60 1.52
N TYR A 41 4.59 -20.59 2.07
CA TYR A 41 5.59 -19.79 1.37
C TYR A 41 6.67 -20.65 0.71
N ARG A 42 7.28 -21.54 1.50
CA ARG A 42 8.34 -22.46 1.02
C ARG A 42 7.85 -23.43 -0.05
N ASN A 43 6.55 -23.72 -0.06
CA ASN A 43 5.90 -24.57 -1.05
C ASN A 43 5.37 -23.77 -2.26
N ARG A 44 5.74 -22.50 -2.41
CA ARG A 44 5.29 -21.58 -3.46
C ARG A 44 3.78 -21.31 -3.48
N GLN A 45 3.11 -21.53 -2.35
CA GLN A 45 1.69 -21.23 -2.13
C GLN A 45 1.55 -19.82 -1.53
N TYR A 46 1.88 -18.80 -2.33
CA TYR A 46 2.07 -17.43 -1.84
C TYR A 46 0.76 -16.74 -1.46
N GLU A 47 -0.32 -17.00 -2.21
CA GLU A 47 -1.64 -16.43 -1.90
C GLU A 47 -2.17 -17.00 -0.59
N GLU A 48 -2.15 -18.32 -0.41
CA GLU A 48 -2.62 -18.94 0.82
C GLU A 48 -1.74 -18.57 2.03
N SER A 49 -0.44 -18.40 1.81
CA SER A 49 0.47 -17.86 2.83
C SER A 49 0.07 -16.43 3.23
N SER A 50 -0.22 -15.57 2.26
CA SER A 50 -0.63 -14.18 2.51
C SER A 50 -1.96 -14.09 3.27
N ASP A 51 -2.95 -14.88 2.86
CA ASP A 51 -4.28 -14.93 3.50
C ASP A 51 -4.20 -15.34 4.98
N LEU A 52 -3.29 -16.27 5.31
CA LEU A 52 -3.03 -16.64 6.70
C LEU A 52 -2.41 -15.49 7.49
N LEU A 53 -1.52 -14.70 6.90
CA LEU A 53 -0.82 -13.59 7.57
C LEU A 53 -1.70 -12.36 7.78
N GLU A 54 -2.65 -12.09 6.89
CA GLU A 54 -3.52 -10.91 6.97
C GLU A 54 -4.28 -10.82 8.31
N ASN A 55 -4.71 -11.97 8.82
CA ASN A 55 -5.48 -12.07 10.06
C ASN A 55 -4.62 -12.34 11.30
N LEU A 56 -3.30 -12.42 11.15
CA LEU A 56 -2.38 -12.63 12.25
C LEU A 56 -1.94 -11.31 12.88
N PHE A 57 -1.93 -11.29 14.21
CA PHE A 57 -1.45 -10.15 14.98
C PHE A 57 -0.54 -10.63 16.09
N PHE A 58 0.66 -10.06 16.14
CA PHE A 58 1.57 -10.28 17.25
C PHE A 58 1.66 -9.03 18.13
N ARG A 59 1.65 -9.25 19.45
CA ARG A 59 1.90 -8.16 20.41
C ARG A 59 3.38 -7.82 20.51
N GLU A 60 4.22 -8.82 20.24
CA GLU A 60 5.66 -8.70 20.27
C GLU A 60 6.13 -8.10 18.95
N GLU A 61 6.83 -6.97 19.05
CA GLU A 61 7.24 -6.16 17.91
C GLU A 61 8.05 -6.97 16.89
N ASP A 62 9.01 -7.76 17.36
CA ASP A 62 9.84 -8.58 16.46
C ASP A 62 9.03 -9.61 15.67
N GLN A 63 7.99 -10.20 16.28
CA GLN A 63 7.14 -11.16 15.59
C GLN A 63 6.22 -10.47 14.57
N GLU A 64 5.74 -9.27 14.92
CA GLU A 64 4.95 -8.46 13.99
C GLU A 64 5.81 -7.99 12.81
N ILE A 65 7.07 -7.60 13.04
CA ILE A 65 8.05 -7.29 12.00
C ILE A 65 8.25 -8.50 11.08
N ASN A 66 8.50 -9.69 11.63
CA ASN A 66 8.73 -10.91 10.84
C ASN A 66 7.50 -11.29 10.00
N LYS A 67 6.29 -11.13 10.55
CA LYS A 67 5.02 -11.29 9.82
C LYS A 67 4.92 -10.31 8.65
N LEU A 68 5.16 -9.02 8.88
CA LEU A 68 5.08 -8.00 7.83
C LEU A 68 6.12 -8.24 6.72
N LEU A 69 7.34 -8.66 7.09
CA LEU A 69 8.38 -9.02 6.14
C LEU A 69 7.97 -10.24 5.28
N LEU A 70 7.43 -11.30 5.89
CA LEU A 70 6.96 -12.46 5.16
C LEU A 70 5.77 -12.13 4.24
N GLN A 71 4.84 -11.30 4.71
CA GLN A 71 3.71 -10.86 3.91
C GLN A 71 4.17 -10.00 2.72
N SER A 72 5.12 -9.08 2.92
CA SER A 72 5.77 -8.33 1.84
C SER A 72 6.41 -9.27 0.81
N ALA A 73 7.10 -10.31 1.27
CA ALA A 73 7.73 -11.30 0.39
C ALA A 73 6.69 -12.12 -0.41
N ASN A 74 5.53 -12.44 0.17
CA ASN A 74 4.41 -13.04 -0.57
C ASN A 74 3.94 -12.12 -1.71
N HIS A 75 3.66 -10.85 -1.41
CA HIS A 75 3.21 -9.89 -2.40
C HIS A 75 4.22 -9.72 -3.54
N PHE A 76 5.52 -9.70 -3.23
CA PHE A 76 6.57 -9.65 -4.24
C PHE A 76 6.52 -10.86 -5.18
N ARG A 77 6.40 -12.08 -4.65
CA ARG A 77 6.32 -13.30 -5.46
C ARG A 77 5.05 -13.40 -6.29
N ILE A 78 3.91 -13.01 -5.72
CA ILE A 78 2.64 -12.94 -6.46
C ILE A 78 2.78 -11.93 -7.62
N ALA A 79 3.48 -10.82 -7.40
CA ALA A 79 3.73 -9.84 -8.43
C ALA A 79 4.62 -10.40 -9.56
N GLU A 80 5.71 -11.09 -9.23
CA GLU A 80 6.56 -11.78 -10.21
C GLU A 80 5.74 -12.80 -11.01
N ASN A 81 4.98 -13.68 -10.36
CA ASN A 81 4.10 -14.63 -11.03
C ASN A 81 3.07 -13.92 -11.92
N SER A 82 2.55 -12.75 -11.51
CA SER A 82 1.62 -11.99 -12.32
C SER A 82 2.28 -11.48 -13.62
N VAL A 83 3.55 -11.08 -13.57
CA VAL A 83 4.28 -10.69 -14.79
C VAL A 83 4.63 -11.92 -15.63
N GLU A 84 5.19 -12.96 -15.01
CA GLU A 84 5.73 -14.13 -15.71
C GLU A 84 4.66 -15.05 -16.30
N GLU A 85 3.56 -15.28 -15.57
CA GLU A 85 2.52 -16.22 -15.96
C GLU A 85 1.40 -15.51 -16.73
N THR A 86 0.84 -14.44 -16.17
CA THR A 86 -0.30 -13.70 -16.75
C THR A 86 0.07 -12.57 -17.71
N ASN A 87 1.32 -12.12 -17.73
CA ASN A 87 1.69 -10.82 -18.30
C ASN A 87 0.81 -9.66 -17.76
N ASP A 88 0.34 -9.78 -16.52
CA ASP A 88 -0.46 -8.78 -15.83
C ASP A 88 0.44 -7.80 -15.07
N LEU A 89 0.99 -6.84 -15.81
CA LEU A 89 1.79 -5.76 -15.24
C LEU A 89 0.97 -4.87 -14.28
N THR A 90 -0.36 -4.80 -14.43
CA THR A 90 -1.20 -3.95 -13.56
C THR A 90 -1.39 -4.60 -12.20
N GLY A 91 -1.78 -5.88 -12.18
CA GLY A 91 -1.84 -6.69 -10.96
C GLY A 91 -0.49 -6.75 -10.26
N ALA A 92 0.59 -6.94 -11.02
CA ALA A 92 1.95 -6.96 -10.47
C ALA A 92 2.33 -5.64 -9.78
N VAL A 93 2.07 -4.50 -10.42
CA VAL A 93 2.33 -3.18 -9.82
C VAL A 93 1.49 -2.97 -8.55
N GLN A 94 0.23 -3.39 -8.55
CA GLN A 94 -0.62 -3.29 -7.35
C GLN A 94 -0.06 -4.14 -6.20
N ARG A 95 0.39 -5.36 -6.48
CA ARG A 95 1.03 -6.23 -5.48
C ARG A 95 2.35 -5.64 -4.96
N LEU A 96 3.13 -4.97 -5.80
CA LEU A 96 4.31 -4.24 -5.33
C LEU A 96 3.94 -3.07 -4.42
N ASP A 97 2.84 -2.36 -4.68
CA ASP A 97 2.35 -1.30 -3.78
C ASP A 97 1.96 -1.83 -2.40
N ASP A 98 1.29 -2.98 -2.34
CA ASP A 98 0.99 -3.67 -1.08
C ASP A 98 2.30 -4.00 -0.32
N SER A 99 3.29 -4.57 -1.02
CA SER A 99 4.60 -4.91 -0.45
C SER A 99 5.34 -3.67 0.08
N ILE A 100 5.36 -2.58 -0.70
CA ILE A 100 5.96 -1.29 -0.30
C ILE A 100 5.31 -0.74 0.96
N GLY A 101 3.97 -0.83 1.07
CA GLY A 101 3.23 -0.41 2.26
C GLY A 101 3.65 -1.18 3.51
N LEU A 102 3.80 -2.50 3.39
CA LEU A 102 4.23 -3.38 4.49
C LEU A 102 5.68 -3.09 4.92
N LEU A 103 6.60 -2.87 3.96
CA LEU A 103 8.01 -2.56 4.24
C LEU A 103 8.18 -1.20 4.93
N LYS A 104 7.42 -0.19 4.50
CA LYS A 104 7.37 1.11 5.20
C LYS A 104 6.92 0.93 6.65
N ARG A 105 5.92 0.10 6.90
CA ARG A 105 5.44 -0.21 8.26
C ARG A 105 6.50 -0.94 9.09
N VAL A 106 7.29 -1.84 8.51
CA VAL A 106 8.44 -2.43 9.21
C VAL A 106 9.43 -1.34 9.64
N LEU A 107 9.74 -0.38 8.77
CA LEU A 107 10.64 0.74 9.08
C LEU A 107 10.05 1.74 10.09
N GLU A 108 8.73 1.77 10.26
CA GLU A 108 8.09 2.53 11.35
C GLU A 108 8.34 1.90 12.72
N PHE A 109 8.40 0.56 12.80
CA PHE A 109 8.78 -0.18 14.00
C PHE A 109 10.29 -0.12 14.23
N ASP A 110 11.07 -0.52 13.21
CA ASP A 110 12.53 -0.58 13.26
C ASP A 110 13.15 0.20 12.08
N LYS A 111 13.53 1.45 12.36
CA LYS A 111 14.14 2.36 11.36
C LYS A 111 15.51 1.91 10.85
N GLU A 112 16.21 1.07 11.62
CA GLU A 112 17.53 0.56 11.25
C GLU A 112 17.47 -0.82 10.58
N ASN A 113 16.26 -1.30 10.27
CA ASN A 113 16.05 -2.58 9.59
C ASN A 113 16.56 -2.53 8.15
N THR A 114 17.82 -2.93 7.96
CA THR A 114 18.48 -2.90 6.65
C THR A 114 17.83 -3.85 5.64
N ILE A 115 17.23 -4.94 6.10
CA ILE A 115 16.48 -5.86 5.24
C ILE A 115 15.28 -5.13 4.65
N ALA A 116 14.43 -4.52 5.48
CA ALA A 116 13.27 -3.79 5.02
C ALA A 116 13.64 -2.60 4.11
N ALA A 117 14.71 -1.87 4.43
CA ALA A 117 15.19 -0.76 3.61
C ALA A 117 15.66 -1.21 2.22
N ASN A 118 16.48 -2.27 2.14
CA ASN A 118 16.94 -2.82 0.86
C ASN A 118 15.77 -3.37 0.04
N ASN A 119 14.87 -4.10 0.68
CA ASN A 119 13.69 -4.67 0.01
C ASN A 119 12.76 -3.58 -0.52
N LEU A 120 12.64 -2.46 0.19
CA LEU A 120 11.86 -1.30 -0.24
C LEU A 120 12.45 -0.65 -1.49
N GLU A 121 13.77 -0.48 -1.52
CA GLU A 121 14.49 0.04 -2.70
C GLU A 121 14.29 -0.86 -3.92
N VAL A 122 14.42 -2.19 -3.74
CA VAL A 122 14.19 -3.18 -4.80
C VAL A 122 12.74 -3.11 -5.29
N ALA A 123 11.75 -3.11 -4.39
CA ALA A 123 10.34 -3.07 -4.76
C ALA A 123 9.96 -1.76 -5.49
N MET A 124 10.52 -0.62 -5.08
CA MET A 124 10.32 0.67 -5.77
C MET A 124 10.95 0.68 -7.16
N THR A 125 12.17 0.17 -7.29
CA THR A 125 12.88 0.07 -8.57
C THR A 125 12.11 -0.84 -9.53
N LEU A 126 11.72 -2.03 -9.07
CA LEU A 126 10.97 -2.99 -9.89
C LEU A 126 9.60 -2.45 -10.30
N LYS A 127 8.92 -1.71 -9.40
CA LYS A 127 7.67 -1.03 -9.74
C LYS A 127 7.89 -0.01 -10.85
N GLU A 128 8.93 0.80 -10.77
CA GLU A 128 9.26 1.77 -11.81
C GLU A 128 9.59 1.07 -13.14
N GLU A 129 10.38 0.00 -13.11
CA GLU A 129 10.71 -0.81 -14.28
C GLU A 129 9.46 -1.42 -14.93
N TRP A 130 8.54 -1.98 -14.15
CA TRP A 130 7.31 -2.55 -14.69
C TRP A 130 6.30 -1.50 -15.15
N MET A 131 6.27 -0.31 -14.54
CA MET A 131 5.50 0.82 -15.07
C MET A 131 6.08 1.30 -16.41
N GLN A 132 7.41 1.44 -16.52
CA GLN A 132 8.08 1.76 -17.78
C GLN A 132 7.86 0.66 -18.81
N GLN A 133 7.95 -0.62 -18.43
CA GLN A 133 7.67 -1.74 -19.31
C GLN A 133 6.21 -1.74 -19.77
N LYS A 134 5.26 -1.35 -18.91
CA LYS A 134 3.85 -1.18 -19.28
C LYS A 134 3.67 -0.05 -20.30
N GLU A 135 4.45 1.02 -20.19
CA GLU A 135 4.51 2.11 -21.17
C GLU A 135 5.18 1.65 -22.48
N GLU A 136 6.27 0.88 -22.41
CA GLU A 136 7.05 0.38 -23.55
C GLU A 136 6.41 -0.82 -24.27
N GLN A 137 5.61 -1.65 -23.59
CA GLN A 137 4.77 -2.68 -24.21
C GLN A 137 3.55 -2.07 -24.92
N ASN A 138 3.28 -0.79 -24.68
CA ASN A 138 2.33 0.02 -25.44
C ASN A 138 3.02 1.18 -26.19
N PRO A 139 4.10 0.97 -26.98
CA PRO A 139 4.88 2.08 -27.51
C PRO A 139 4.21 2.74 -28.72
N SER A 140 3.08 2.22 -29.24
CA SER A 140 2.32 2.80 -30.37
C SER A 140 0.97 2.08 -30.57
N GLN A 141 -0.06 2.53 -29.85
CA GLN A 141 -1.46 2.46 -30.30
C GLN A 141 -2.12 3.81 -29.92
N ASP A 142 -1.63 4.93 -30.45
CA ASP A 142 -2.26 5.55 -31.62
C ASP A 142 -3.30 4.65 -32.32
N SER A 143 -4.49 4.49 -31.71
CA SER A 143 -5.76 4.76 -32.41
C SER A 143 -7.03 4.44 -31.59
N GLN A 144 -7.09 3.57 -30.57
CA GLN A 144 -8.40 3.13 -30.02
C GLN A 144 -8.48 2.69 -28.52
N GLN A 145 -7.69 3.23 -27.58
CA GLN A 145 -8.05 3.05 -26.15
C GLN A 145 -7.74 4.28 -25.25
N PRO A 146 -8.42 5.42 -25.43
CA PRO A 146 -8.15 6.65 -24.67
C PRO A 146 -8.74 6.65 -23.25
N GLU A 147 -9.80 5.89 -22.99
CA GLU A 147 -10.71 6.17 -21.85
C GLU A 147 -10.12 5.85 -20.47
N GLN A 148 -9.27 4.84 -20.32
CA GLN A 148 -8.80 4.40 -19.00
C GLN A 148 -7.66 5.27 -18.45
N THR A 149 -6.71 5.69 -19.30
CA THR A 149 -5.67 6.66 -18.91
C THR A 149 -6.27 8.05 -18.66
N GLN A 150 -7.25 8.45 -19.48
CA GLN A 150 -7.95 9.72 -19.28
C GLN A 150 -8.71 9.76 -17.95
N LYS A 151 -9.26 8.62 -17.53
CA LYS A 151 -9.99 8.49 -16.28
C LYS A 151 -9.07 8.66 -15.07
N ASP A 152 -7.94 7.96 -15.07
CA ASP A 152 -6.97 8.03 -13.97
C ASP A 152 -6.35 9.43 -13.86
N GLU A 153 -6.09 10.09 -14.99
CA GLU A 153 -5.61 11.47 -15.03
C GLU A 153 -6.69 12.47 -14.57
N ALA A 154 -7.94 12.33 -15.03
CA ALA A 154 -9.06 13.15 -14.57
C ALA A 154 -9.32 13.00 -13.05
N GLU A 155 -9.19 11.79 -12.50
CA GLU A 155 -9.39 11.53 -11.07
C GLU A 155 -8.26 12.13 -10.22
N LYS A 156 -7.02 12.09 -10.73
CA LYS A 156 -5.88 12.76 -10.11
C LYS A 156 -6.08 14.29 -10.09
N LEU A 157 -6.46 14.88 -11.23
CA LEU A 157 -6.75 16.31 -11.33
C LEU A 157 -7.88 16.74 -10.41
N GLN A 158 -8.93 15.92 -10.29
CA GLN A 158 -10.04 16.17 -9.37
C GLN A 158 -9.56 16.26 -7.91
N LYS A 159 -8.71 15.33 -7.47
CA LYS A 159 -8.17 15.30 -6.10
C LYS A 159 -7.25 16.50 -5.84
N GLU A 160 -6.36 16.82 -6.78
CA GLU A 160 -5.46 17.98 -6.68
C GLU A 160 -6.27 19.30 -6.61
N GLN A 161 -7.33 19.44 -7.41
CA GLN A 161 -8.20 20.63 -7.41
C GLN A 161 -8.98 20.80 -6.10
N GLN A 162 -9.49 19.71 -5.51
CA GLN A 162 -10.17 19.75 -4.20
C GLN A 162 -9.23 20.13 -3.07
N GLN A 163 -8.02 19.57 -3.07
CA GLN A 163 -7.01 19.89 -2.06
C GLN A 163 -6.64 21.38 -2.09
N MET A 164 -6.49 21.96 -3.28
CA MET A 164 -6.22 23.38 -3.46
C MET A 164 -7.37 24.29 -2.97
N ALA A 165 -8.63 23.90 -3.18
CA ALA A 165 -9.78 24.66 -2.71
C ALA A 165 -9.88 24.70 -1.16
N ASP A 166 -9.30 23.69 -0.50
CA ASP A 166 -9.27 23.58 0.97
C ASP A 166 -8.03 24.23 1.60
N ASP A 167 -6.89 24.23 0.91
CA ASP A 167 -5.61 24.76 1.40
C ASP A 167 -5.45 26.30 1.24
N ASN A 168 -6.48 26.99 0.74
CA ASN A 168 -6.51 28.42 0.36
C ASN A 168 -6.37 29.44 1.52
N ASN A 169 -5.79 29.02 2.65
CA ASN A 169 -5.51 29.83 3.84
C ASN A 169 -4.01 29.87 4.21
N LYS A 170 -3.13 29.21 3.45
CA LYS A 170 -1.68 29.21 3.69
C LYS A 170 -0.91 29.40 2.38
N GLU A 171 -0.15 30.50 2.31
CA GLU A 171 0.87 30.82 1.30
C GLU A 171 0.37 31.10 -0.13
N SER A 172 0.29 32.40 -0.46
CA SER A 172 -0.23 32.93 -1.73
C SER A 172 0.71 32.78 -2.94
N GLU A 173 2.02 32.57 -2.75
CA GLU A 173 2.99 32.58 -3.86
C GLU A 173 3.11 31.22 -4.59
N ASN A 174 2.98 30.09 -3.88
CA ASN A 174 3.03 28.76 -4.52
C ASN A 174 1.69 28.35 -5.17
N HIS A 175 0.61 29.10 -4.91
CA HIS A 175 -0.73 28.73 -5.36
C HIS A 175 -0.98 29.05 -6.84
N GLN A 176 -0.39 30.13 -7.36
CA GLN A 176 -0.54 30.53 -8.76
C GLN A 176 0.16 29.54 -9.70
N ASP A 177 1.39 29.11 -9.37
CA ASP A 177 2.14 28.15 -10.19
C ASP A 177 1.46 26.78 -10.23
N ALA A 178 0.92 26.32 -9.09
CA ALA A 178 0.18 25.06 -9.01
C ALA A 178 -1.14 25.10 -9.82
N GLN A 179 -1.82 26.23 -9.83
CA GLN A 179 -3.07 26.40 -10.56
C GLN A 179 -2.86 26.43 -12.08
N GLU A 180 -1.82 27.14 -12.54
CA GLU A 180 -1.41 27.16 -13.95
C GLU A 180 -0.94 25.77 -14.44
N GLU A 181 -0.26 24.99 -13.57
CA GLU A 181 0.11 23.62 -13.90
C GLU A 181 -1.12 22.71 -14.04
N LEU A 182 -2.11 22.85 -13.15
CA LEU A 182 -3.37 22.11 -13.23
C LEU A 182 -4.19 22.47 -14.46
N ARG A 183 -4.24 23.75 -14.82
CA ARG A 183 -4.89 24.21 -16.05
C ARG A 183 -4.24 23.57 -17.29
N LYS A 184 -2.91 23.55 -17.36
CA LYS A 184 -2.18 22.90 -18.47
C LYS A 184 -2.43 21.42 -18.57
N ARG A 185 -2.45 20.70 -17.44
CA ARG A 185 -2.75 19.26 -17.43
C ARG A 185 -4.21 19.01 -17.84
N THR A 186 -5.15 19.84 -17.41
CA THR A 186 -6.56 19.75 -17.80
C THR A 186 -6.76 20.06 -19.30
N GLU A 187 -6.05 21.06 -19.84
CA GLU A 187 -6.02 21.35 -21.28
C GLU A 187 -5.42 20.20 -22.09
N ASN A 188 -4.33 19.62 -21.61
CA ASN A 188 -3.70 18.46 -22.24
C ASN A 188 -4.69 17.29 -22.30
N LEU A 189 -5.37 16.99 -21.19
CA LEU A 189 -6.38 15.94 -21.11
C LEU A 189 -7.57 16.21 -22.06
N LYS A 190 -8.04 17.46 -22.11
CA LYS A 190 -9.09 17.92 -23.04
C LYS A 190 -8.70 17.67 -24.49
N ASP A 191 -7.47 17.97 -24.87
CA ASP A 191 -6.99 17.83 -26.24
C ASP A 191 -6.92 16.38 -26.70
N HIS A 192 -6.69 15.44 -25.76
CA HIS A 192 -6.67 14.01 -26.02
C HIS A 192 -8.06 13.34 -25.95
N THR A 193 -9.08 14.03 -25.47
CA THR A 193 -10.46 13.50 -25.34
C THR A 193 -11.26 13.70 -26.64
N GLU A 194 -12.09 12.72 -27.03
CA GLU A 194 -12.83 12.73 -28.30
C GLU A 194 -13.67 14.01 -28.48
N GLN A 195 -13.64 14.60 -29.68
CA GLN A 195 -14.33 15.85 -29.98
C GLN A 195 -15.85 15.68 -29.97
N GLY A 196 -16.54 16.46 -29.14
CA GLY A 196 -18.01 16.39 -29.00
C GLY A 196 -18.50 15.35 -27.99
N SER A 197 -17.59 14.68 -27.29
CA SER A 197 -17.90 13.79 -26.17
C SER A 197 -18.35 14.57 -24.91
N PRO A 198 -19.25 14.03 -24.08
CA PRO A 198 -19.66 14.67 -22.82
C PRO A 198 -18.49 14.82 -21.82
N GLU A 199 -17.48 13.96 -21.90
CA GLU A 199 -16.20 14.03 -21.21
C GLU A 199 -15.46 15.31 -21.60
N ARG A 200 -15.26 15.55 -22.90
CA ARG A 200 -14.55 16.73 -23.40
C ARG A 200 -15.26 18.02 -23.03
N GLN A 201 -16.60 18.04 -23.08
CA GLN A 201 -17.39 19.19 -22.65
C GLN A 201 -17.20 19.47 -21.14
N SER A 202 -17.10 18.42 -20.33
CA SER A 202 -16.83 18.55 -18.90
C SER A 202 -15.41 19.08 -18.66
N LEU A 203 -14.41 18.60 -19.40
CA LEU A 203 -13.03 19.12 -19.32
C LEU A 203 -12.91 20.57 -19.81
N GLU A 204 -13.65 20.97 -20.85
CA GLU A 204 -13.69 22.36 -21.32
C GLU A 204 -14.26 23.30 -20.25
N ASN A 205 -15.36 22.93 -19.60
CA ASN A 205 -15.93 23.71 -18.50
C ASN A 205 -14.98 23.76 -17.28
N ALA A 206 -14.20 22.70 -17.03
CA ALA A 206 -13.19 22.68 -15.97
C ALA A 206 -12.05 23.69 -16.23
N VAL A 207 -11.56 23.77 -17.47
CA VAL A 207 -10.54 24.75 -17.88
C VAL A 207 -11.07 26.18 -17.74
N ASP A 208 -12.30 26.44 -18.23
CA ASP A 208 -12.92 27.77 -18.13
C ASP A 208 -13.08 28.22 -16.66
N ALA A 209 -13.44 27.29 -15.77
CA ALA A 209 -13.55 27.57 -14.34
C ALA A 209 -12.16 27.78 -13.69
N GLN A 210 -11.12 27.04 -14.11
CA GLN A 210 -9.75 27.27 -13.65
C GLN A 210 -9.22 28.64 -14.07
N GLU A 211 -9.45 29.07 -15.32
CA GLU A 211 -9.06 30.39 -15.83
C GLU A 211 -9.76 31.53 -15.06
N LYS A 212 -11.08 31.39 -14.82
CA LYS A 212 -11.82 32.37 -14.00
C LYS A 212 -11.34 32.40 -12.55
N ALA A 213 -10.93 31.26 -12.00
CA ALA A 213 -10.34 31.20 -10.67
C ALA A 213 -8.99 31.93 -10.62
N GLU A 214 -8.14 31.78 -11.65
CA GLU A 214 -6.87 32.51 -11.76
C GLU A 214 -7.10 34.02 -11.86
N GLN A 215 -8.02 34.46 -12.73
CA GLN A 215 -8.38 35.86 -12.86
C GLN A 215 -8.91 36.44 -11.53
N ALA A 216 -9.74 35.67 -10.81
CA ALA A 216 -10.24 36.09 -9.50
C ALA A 216 -9.12 36.22 -8.45
N LEU A 217 -8.09 35.38 -8.50
CA LEU A 217 -6.91 35.52 -7.65
C LEU A 217 -6.07 36.75 -8.01
N GLU A 218 -5.87 37.03 -9.30
CA GLU A 218 -5.17 38.24 -9.77
C GLU A 218 -5.89 39.52 -9.34
N GLU A 219 -7.22 39.49 -9.33
CA GLU A 219 -8.08 40.59 -8.84
C GLU A 219 -8.14 40.67 -7.29
N GLY A 220 -7.51 39.73 -6.58
CA GLY A 220 -7.50 39.65 -5.12
C GLY A 220 -8.84 39.20 -4.51
N ASN A 221 -9.71 38.56 -5.29
CA ASN A 221 -11.02 38.06 -4.89
C ASN A 221 -10.99 36.56 -4.58
N SER A 222 -10.40 36.19 -3.45
CA SER A 222 -10.25 34.79 -3.03
C SER A 222 -11.58 34.03 -2.88
N ALA A 223 -12.68 34.74 -2.59
CA ALA A 223 -14.01 34.12 -2.48
C ALA A 223 -14.53 33.65 -3.85
N ALA A 224 -14.40 34.50 -4.88
CA ALA A 224 -14.75 34.12 -6.25
C ALA A 224 -13.79 33.06 -6.80
N ALA A 225 -12.49 33.15 -6.49
CA ALA A 225 -11.52 32.13 -6.87
C ALA A 225 -11.89 30.75 -6.33
N ARG A 226 -12.26 30.66 -5.04
CA ARG A 226 -12.69 29.40 -4.43
C ARG A 226 -13.99 28.85 -5.02
N GLU A 227 -14.94 29.72 -5.33
CA GLU A 227 -16.18 29.32 -6.01
C GLU A 227 -15.87 28.68 -7.37
N GLN A 228 -15.00 29.30 -8.15
CA GLN A 228 -14.57 28.80 -9.45
C GLN A 228 -13.70 27.53 -9.35
N GLN A 229 -12.85 27.39 -8.33
CA GLN A 229 -12.10 26.16 -8.07
C GLN A 229 -13.04 24.97 -7.73
N ASN A 230 -14.13 25.22 -6.99
CA ASN A 230 -15.13 24.19 -6.70
C ASN A 230 -15.92 23.80 -7.95
N GLU A 231 -16.24 24.77 -8.81
CA GLU A 231 -16.90 24.54 -10.11
C GLU A 231 -16.00 23.69 -11.03
N ALA A 232 -14.70 24.00 -11.10
CA ALA A 232 -13.71 23.19 -11.82
C ALA A 232 -13.64 21.74 -11.29
N ALA A 233 -13.63 21.56 -9.96
CA ALA A 233 -13.61 20.23 -9.35
C ALA A 233 -14.88 19.41 -9.66
N GLN A 234 -16.05 20.05 -9.75
CA GLN A 234 -17.29 19.38 -10.15
C GLN A 234 -17.23 18.92 -11.60
N HIS A 235 -16.73 19.76 -12.50
CA HIS A 235 -16.57 19.43 -13.92
C HIS A 235 -15.56 18.29 -14.16
N LEU A 236 -14.44 18.26 -13.40
CA LEU A 236 -13.51 17.13 -13.43
C LEU A 236 -14.16 15.83 -12.94
N ALA A 237 -14.99 15.89 -11.89
CA ALA A 237 -15.72 14.73 -11.39
C ALA A 237 -16.70 14.16 -12.44
N ASP A 238 -17.38 15.04 -13.18
CA ASP A 238 -18.28 14.64 -14.25
C ASP A 238 -17.52 14.03 -15.44
N ALA A 239 -16.32 14.52 -15.76
CA ALA A 239 -15.44 13.92 -16.76
C ALA A 239 -15.04 12.47 -16.38
N VAL A 240 -14.59 12.25 -15.14
CA VAL A 240 -14.24 10.89 -14.62
C VAL A 240 -15.42 9.93 -14.71
N ARG A 241 -16.63 10.41 -14.37
CA ARG A 241 -17.85 9.60 -14.40
C ARG A 241 -18.17 9.15 -15.81
N ASN A 242 -18.07 10.05 -16.77
CA ASN A 242 -18.39 9.78 -18.17
C ASN A 242 -17.37 8.79 -18.78
N LEU A 243 -16.07 8.98 -18.52
CA LEU A 243 -14.99 8.06 -18.92
C LEU A 243 -15.15 6.64 -18.33
N SER A 244 -15.81 6.50 -17.19
CA SER A 244 -16.00 5.20 -16.53
C SER A 244 -17.10 4.32 -17.15
N GLN A 245 -17.99 4.89 -17.97
CA GLN A 245 -19.16 4.17 -18.48
C GLN A 245 -18.90 3.46 -19.83
N GLY A 246 -17.71 3.62 -20.43
CA GLY A 246 -17.37 3.08 -21.77
C GLY A 246 -16.66 1.71 -21.85
N SER A 247 -16.23 1.09 -20.73
CA SER A 247 -15.11 0.12 -20.71
C SER A 247 -15.42 -1.36 -20.33
N GLU A 248 -16.56 -1.95 -20.69
CA GLU A 248 -16.84 -3.39 -20.42
C GLU A 248 -16.89 -4.25 -21.71
N GLU A 249 -15.75 -4.72 -22.26
CA GLU A 249 -15.70 -5.94 -23.11
C GLU A 249 -14.25 -6.50 -23.33
N ASP A 250 -14.06 -7.78 -22.95
CA ASP A 250 -13.05 -8.81 -23.34
C ASP A 250 -11.54 -8.71 -23.00
N THR A 251 -10.98 -9.76 -22.37
CA THR A 251 -9.77 -10.53 -22.82
C THR A 251 -9.35 -11.67 -21.87
N SER A 252 -8.83 -12.79 -22.43
CA SER A 252 -8.13 -13.88 -21.72
C SER A 252 -7.01 -14.48 -22.61
N GLY A 253 -5.84 -14.82 -22.03
CA GLY A 253 -4.87 -15.77 -22.62
C GLY A 253 -3.41 -15.67 -22.13
N TYR A 254 -2.96 -16.67 -21.36
CA TYR A 254 -1.62 -16.87 -20.74
C TYR A 254 -0.53 -17.44 -21.69
N ASN A 255 0.76 -17.23 -21.32
CA ASN A 255 1.83 -18.25 -21.44
C ASN A 255 3.09 -17.88 -20.63
N GLU A 256 3.58 -18.85 -19.83
CA GLU A 256 4.73 -18.78 -18.90
C GLU A 256 6.12 -18.95 -19.56
N ASN A 257 7.15 -18.31 -19.00
CA ASN A 257 8.54 -18.80 -19.02
C ASN A 257 9.32 -18.30 -17.79
N GLU A 258 9.97 -19.24 -17.10
CA GLU A 258 10.82 -19.07 -15.91
C GLU A 258 12.10 -18.24 -16.19
N THR A 259 12.41 -17.29 -15.31
CA THR A 259 13.76 -16.72 -15.15
C THR A 259 14.13 -16.55 -13.68
N ASP A 260 15.34 -16.98 -13.32
CA ASP A 260 15.96 -16.84 -12.01
C ASP A 260 16.04 -15.34 -11.58
N SER A 261 15.16 -14.92 -10.66
CA SER A 261 15.04 -13.53 -10.21
C SER A 261 15.60 -13.30 -8.79
N ALA A 262 16.07 -12.07 -8.57
CA ALA A 262 16.62 -11.51 -7.32
C ALA A 262 15.76 -11.74 -6.06
N GLY A 263 14.51 -12.19 -6.20
CA GLY A 263 13.63 -12.59 -5.10
C GLY A 263 14.20 -13.69 -4.18
N ASP A 264 15.14 -14.53 -4.64
CA ASP A 264 15.74 -15.58 -3.80
C ASP A 264 16.65 -15.02 -2.69
N GLN A 265 17.29 -13.86 -2.88
CA GLN A 265 18.15 -13.25 -1.86
C GLN A 265 17.33 -12.55 -0.75
N LEU A 266 16.19 -11.99 -1.12
CA LEU A 266 15.21 -11.36 -0.22
C LEU A 266 14.75 -12.35 0.87
N ILE A 267 14.43 -13.57 0.43
CA ILE A 267 13.86 -14.65 1.23
C ILE A 267 14.89 -15.29 2.14
N GLN A 268 16.09 -15.51 1.62
CA GLN A 268 17.14 -16.15 2.39
C GLN A 268 17.50 -15.30 3.61
N SER A 269 17.45 -13.96 3.50
CA SER A 269 17.66 -13.07 4.64
C SER A 269 16.58 -13.19 5.74
N ILE A 270 15.32 -13.44 5.36
CA ILE A 270 14.20 -13.65 6.30
C ILE A 270 14.29 -15.04 6.94
N ILE A 271 14.60 -16.07 6.15
CA ILE A 271 14.74 -17.45 6.62
C ILE A 271 15.97 -17.63 7.52
N ASP A 272 17.10 -17.00 7.18
CA ASP A 272 18.34 -17.08 7.97
C ASP A 272 18.23 -16.33 9.30
N ASN A 273 17.36 -15.30 9.40
CA ASN A 273 17.08 -14.61 10.66
C ASN A 273 16.20 -15.44 11.61
N GLU A 274 15.22 -16.19 11.09
CA GLU A 274 14.35 -17.05 11.92
C GLU A 274 15.06 -18.33 12.39
N LEU A 275 15.88 -18.96 11.54
CA LEU A 275 16.62 -20.19 11.92
C LEU A 275 17.71 -19.94 12.98
N ASN A 276 18.31 -18.75 13.02
CA ASN A 276 19.31 -18.39 14.04
C ASN A 276 18.68 -17.98 15.39
N ARG A 277 17.35 -17.83 15.46
CA ARG A 277 16.65 -17.40 16.68
C ARG A 277 16.38 -18.58 17.62
N ASP A 278 16.11 -19.76 17.08
CA ASP A 278 15.86 -20.97 17.87
C ASP A 278 17.15 -21.58 18.46
N GLU A 279 18.31 -21.46 17.78
CA GLU A 279 19.57 -22.02 18.31
C GLU A 279 20.12 -21.25 19.53
N ASN A 280 19.75 -19.98 19.72
CA ASN A 280 20.20 -19.18 20.86
C ASN A 280 19.21 -19.17 22.04
N SER A 281 18.02 -19.75 21.90
CA SER A 281 17.00 -19.81 22.96
C SER A 281 17.21 -20.98 23.94
N GLU A 282 18.04 -21.98 23.64
CA GLU A 282 18.26 -23.14 24.54
C GLU A 282 19.44 -22.97 25.52
N ASN A 283 20.26 -21.92 25.43
CA ASN A 283 21.49 -21.83 26.23
C ASN A 283 21.39 -21.01 27.53
N THR A 284 20.19 -20.77 28.06
CA THR A 284 20.04 -20.17 29.40
C THR A 284 18.99 -20.88 30.26
N GLY A 285 19.26 -22.12 30.68
CA GLY A 285 18.41 -22.74 31.70
C GLY A 285 18.73 -24.17 32.12
N ASN A 286 19.75 -24.35 32.96
CA ASN A 286 19.87 -25.38 34.00
C ASN A 286 19.38 -26.82 33.72
N GLY A 287 20.35 -27.70 33.49
CA GLY A 287 20.55 -28.91 34.29
C GLY A 287 19.57 -30.09 34.09
N ILE A 288 20.09 -31.18 33.52
CA ILE A 288 20.22 -32.51 34.15
C ILE A 288 21.14 -33.34 33.24
N ALA A 289 22.33 -33.68 33.75
CA ALA A 289 23.18 -34.68 33.13
C ALA A 289 22.51 -36.05 33.30
N VAL A 290 22.10 -36.67 32.20
CA VAL A 290 21.73 -38.10 32.18
C VAL A 290 22.96 -38.88 31.69
N GLU A 291 23.71 -39.45 32.62
CA GLU A 291 24.65 -40.53 32.33
C GLU A 291 23.88 -41.70 31.69
N ARG A 292 24.19 -42.02 30.44
CA ARG A 292 23.80 -43.29 29.83
C ARG A 292 24.97 -44.26 29.95
N ASN A 293 24.91 -45.14 30.96
CA ASN A 293 25.59 -46.43 30.93
C ASN A 293 24.77 -47.37 30.07
N TRP A 294 25.26 -47.73 28.87
CA TRP A 294 25.17 -49.04 28.23
C TRP A 294 26.24 -49.14 27.16
#